data_AF-A0A3D3YZM7-F1
#
_entry.id   AF-A0A3D3YZM7-F1
#
_cell.length_a   1.000
_cell.length_b   1.000
_cell.length_c   1.000
_cell.angle_alpha   90.00
_cell.angle_beta   90.00
_cell.angle_gamma   90.00
#
_symmetry.space_group_name_H-M   'P 1'
#
loop_
_entity.id
_entity.type
_entity.pdbx_description
1 polymer ?
#
loop_
_entity_poly.entity_id
_entity_poly.type
_entity_poly.pdbx_seq_one_letter_code
_entity_poly.pdbx_strand_id
1 'polypeptide(L)'
;MIVSAAPKAKAPSQDRGQRRVDRLLDAAADLILIHGAEGLKMDMVAKQAATSPGSLYQFFPNRAALLTALAERYGAEIEAIAQSNVRRQAAAPPDSIEQAARQFLQPFLAFYEANPAYVVLAEASDRVFAGAGYDFGEDDQVALNMRQALQPFVASAHQTR
;
A
#
# COMPACT_ATOMS: atom_id res chain seq x y z
N MET A 1 0.63 52.23 -1.94
CA MET A 1 -0.26 51.15 -2.38
C MET A 1 0.55 49.87 -2.37
N ILE A 2 0.36 48.98 -1.39
CA ILE A 2 0.97 47.64 -1.39
C ILE A 2 -0.11 46.68 -0.88
N VAL A 3 -0.59 45.82 -1.77
CA VAL A 3 -1.60 44.80 -1.46
C VAL A 3 -0.88 43.56 -0.96
N SER A 4 -1.26 43.13 0.24
CA SER A 4 -0.84 41.90 0.91
C SER A 4 -1.44 40.67 0.19
N ALA A 5 -0.61 39.69 -0.16
CA ALA A 5 -1.07 38.39 -0.65
C ALA A 5 -1.29 37.43 0.53
N ALA A 6 -2.53 37.02 0.77
CA ALA A 6 -2.88 35.99 1.75
C ALA A 6 -2.56 34.58 1.22
N PRO A 7 -2.22 33.60 2.10
CA PRO A 7 -1.96 32.24 1.65
C PRO A 7 -3.29 31.54 1.29
N LYS A 8 -3.31 30.81 0.16
CA LYS A 8 -4.42 29.91 -0.19
C LYS A 8 -4.45 28.73 0.79
N ALA A 9 -5.26 28.82 1.83
CA ALA A 9 -5.60 27.66 2.64
C ALA A 9 -6.27 26.59 1.76
N LYS A 10 -5.72 25.37 1.70
CA LYS A 10 -6.40 24.22 1.09
C LYS A 10 -7.76 24.04 1.80
N ALA A 11 -8.83 23.90 1.01
CA ALA A 11 -10.18 23.99 1.51
C ALA A 11 -10.52 22.87 2.54
N PRO A 12 -11.16 23.18 3.68
CA PRO A 12 -11.49 22.23 4.75
C PRO A 12 -12.44 21.09 4.36
N SER A 13 -12.98 21.08 3.13
CA SER A 13 -13.78 20.00 2.57
C SER A 13 -12.93 18.80 2.10
N GLN A 14 -11.76 19.05 1.50
CA GLN A 14 -10.88 18.01 0.99
C GLN A 14 -10.37 17.11 2.13
N ASP A 15 -10.05 17.73 3.27
CA ASP A 15 -9.58 17.05 4.48
C ASP A 15 -10.68 16.18 5.15
N ARG A 16 -11.95 16.61 5.10
CA ARG A 16 -13.09 15.80 5.60
C ARG A 16 -13.51 14.68 4.66
N GLY A 17 -13.32 14.85 3.35
CA GLY A 17 -13.53 13.79 2.36
C GLY A 17 -12.51 12.67 2.55
N GLN A 18 -11.23 13.04 2.63
CA GLN A 18 -10.14 12.09 2.84
C GLN A 18 -10.31 11.30 4.15
N ARG A 19 -10.55 11.98 5.28
CA ARG A 19 -10.80 11.30 6.57
C ARG A 19 -11.99 10.35 6.57
N ARG A 20 -12.94 10.49 5.63
CA ARG A 20 -14.06 9.54 5.48
C ARG A 20 -13.66 8.33 4.64
N VAL A 21 -12.92 8.57 3.55
CA VAL A 21 -12.29 7.50 2.76
C VAL A 21 -11.39 6.66 3.66
N ASP A 22 -10.50 7.27 4.44
CA ASP A 22 -9.57 6.54 5.31
C ASP A 22 -10.32 5.64 6.30
N ARG A 23 -11.35 6.17 6.99
CA ARG A 23 -12.18 5.37 7.90
C ARG A 23 -12.92 4.22 7.22
N LEU A 24 -13.35 4.40 5.97
CA LEU A 24 -13.99 3.34 5.19
C LEU A 24 -13.00 2.24 4.82
N LEU A 25 -11.78 2.62 4.44
CA LEU A 25 -10.71 1.69 4.10
C LEU A 25 -10.18 0.94 5.33
N ASP A 26 -10.06 1.61 6.48
CA ASP A 26 -9.70 0.99 7.76
C ASP A 26 -10.75 -0.03 8.19
N ALA A 27 -12.04 0.35 8.14
CA ALA A 27 -13.13 -0.57 8.43
C ALA A 27 -13.15 -1.78 7.47
N ALA A 28 -12.83 -1.57 6.19
CA ALA A 28 -12.72 -2.65 5.22
C ALA A 28 -11.55 -3.58 5.57
N ALA A 29 -10.38 -3.04 5.91
CA ALA A 29 -9.21 -3.81 6.32
C ALA A 29 -9.52 -4.71 7.54
N ASP A 30 -10.14 -4.15 8.58
CA ASP A 30 -10.54 -4.90 9.78
C ASP A 30 -11.51 -6.05 9.44
N LEU A 31 -12.52 -5.76 8.62
CA LEU A 31 -13.54 -6.76 8.28
C LEU A 31 -13.00 -7.88 7.39
N ILE A 32 -12.03 -7.59 6.52
CA ILE A 32 -11.37 -8.61 5.68
C ILE A 32 -10.58 -9.59 6.54
N LEU A 33 -9.97 -9.13 7.64
CA LEU A 33 -9.28 -10.03 8.58
C LEU A 33 -10.24 -11.01 9.27
N ILE A 34 -11.49 -10.60 9.48
CA ILE A 34 -12.49 -11.41 10.17
C ILE A 34 -13.24 -12.34 9.20
N HIS A 35 -13.59 -11.84 8.01
CA HIS A 35 -14.50 -12.50 7.09
C HIS A 35 -13.85 -12.97 5.79
N GLY A 36 -12.55 -12.73 5.62
CA GLY A 36 -11.88 -12.84 4.34
C GLY A 36 -12.32 -11.74 3.37
N ALA A 37 -11.58 -11.60 2.27
CA ALA A 37 -11.91 -10.60 1.26
C ALA A 37 -13.30 -10.85 0.67
N GLU A 38 -13.60 -12.09 0.26
CA GLU A 38 -14.89 -12.51 -0.34
C GLU A 38 -16.09 -12.26 0.56
N GLY A 39 -15.92 -12.41 1.88
CA GLY A 39 -16.98 -12.21 2.87
C GLY A 39 -17.32 -10.75 3.17
N LEU A 40 -16.52 -9.78 2.68
CA LEU A 40 -16.75 -8.36 2.92
C LEU A 40 -18.08 -7.91 2.29
N LYS A 41 -18.91 -7.20 3.06
CA LYS A 41 -20.17 -6.61 2.60
C LYS A 41 -20.20 -5.11 2.90
N MET A 42 -20.78 -4.33 1.98
CA MET A 42 -20.80 -2.86 2.05
C MET A 42 -21.56 -2.32 3.27
N ASP A 43 -22.63 -3.00 3.70
CA ASP A 43 -23.39 -2.65 4.89
C ASP A 43 -22.59 -2.82 6.19
N MET A 44 -21.80 -3.89 6.29
CA MET A 44 -20.87 -4.11 7.40
C MET A 44 -19.82 -3.01 7.47
N VAL A 45 -19.26 -2.61 6.33
CA VAL A 45 -18.28 -1.50 6.24
C VAL A 45 -18.91 -0.19 6.68
N ALA A 46 -20.10 0.17 6.19
CA ALA A 46 -20.79 1.39 6.59
C ALA A 46 -21.02 1.44 8.10
N LYS A 47 -21.46 0.32 8.68
CA LYS A 47 -21.68 0.18 10.12
C LYS A 47 -20.38 0.33 10.92
N GLN A 48 -19.32 -0.39 10.54
CA GLN A 48 -18.02 -0.35 11.20
C GLN A 48 -17.37 1.04 11.13
N ALA A 49 -17.45 1.71 9.97
CA ALA A 49 -16.92 3.06 9.78
C ALA A 49 -17.78 4.17 10.40
N ALA A 50 -18.90 3.81 11.06
CA ALA A 50 -19.89 4.73 11.62
C ALA A 50 -20.37 5.78 10.59
N THR A 51 -20.74 5.33 9.40
CA THR A 51 -21.26 6.17 8.31
C THR A 51 -22.57 5.62 7.74
N SER A 52 -23.30 6.43 6.98
CA SER A 52 -24.51 5.97 6.31
C SER A 52 -24.17 5.15 5.05
N PRO A 53 -24.98 4.15 4.65
CA PRO A 53 -24.80 3.44 3.40
C PRO A 53 -24.71 4.39 2.20
N GLY A 54 -25.59 5.41 2.14
CA GLY A 54 -25.57 6.41 1.09
C GLY A 54 -24.25 7.18 1.00
N SER A 55 -23.64 7.55 2.13
CA SER A 55 -22.33 8.22 2.12
C SER A 55 -21.21 7.28 1.68
N LEU A 56 -21.27 6.00 2.01
CA LEU A 56 -20.29 5.01 1.55
C LEU A 56 -20.39 4.83 0.04
N TYR A 57 -21.59 4.66 -0.51
CA TYR A 57 -21.82 4.50 -1.95
C TYR A 57 -21.47 5.74 -2.78
N GLN A 58 -21.43 6.93 -2.18
CA GLN A 58 -20.91 8.14 -2.84
C GLN A 58 -19.40 8.06 -3.13
N PHE A 59 -18.63 7.35 -2.30
CA PHE A 59 -17.18 7.16 -2.50
C PHE A 59 -16.89 5.86 -3.25
N PHE A 60 -17.60 4.79 -2.90
CA PHE A 60 -17.36 3.44 -3.41
C PHE A 60 -18.67 2.85 -3.94
N PRO A 61 -18.93 2.91 -5.25
CA PRO A 61 -20.21 2.48 -5.82
C PRO A 61 -20.48 0.99 -5.65
N ASN A 62 -19.45 0.18 -5.44
CA ASN A 62 -19.57 -1.25 -5.20
C ASN A 62 -18.37 -1.77 -4.37
N ARG A 63 -18.48 -3.03 -3.94
CA ARG A 63 -17.45 -3.72 -3.15
C ARG A 63 -16.09 -3.77 -3.87
N ALA A 64 -16.10 -3.99 -5.19
CA ALA A 64 -14.87 -4.05 -5.96
C ALA A 64 -14.13 -2.71 -5.92
N ALA A 65 -14.82 -1.59 -6.11
CA ALA A 65 -14.22 -0.25 -6.02
C ALA A 65 -13.61 0.04 -4.63
N LEU A 66 -14.27 -0.39 -3.55
CA LEU A 66 -13.72 -0.27 -2.19
C LEU A 66 -12.44 -1.09 -2.02
N LEU A 67 -12.46 -2.34 -2.47
CA LEU A 67 -11.30 -3.25 -2.36
C LEU A 67 -10.14 -2.80 -3.25
N THR A 68 -10.42 -2.29 -4.44
CA THR A 68 -9.40 -1.71 -5.32
C THR A 68 -8.75 -0.50 -4.65
N ALA A 69 -9.53 0.42 -4.08
CA ALA A 69 -8.97 1.56 -3.38
C ALA A 69 -8.15 1.17 -2.14
N LEU A 70 -8.56 0.12 -1.42
CA LEU A 70 -7.79 -0.44 -0.31
C LEU A 70 -6.47 -1.03 -0.81
N ALA A 71 -6.50 -1.76 -1.92
CA ALA A 71 -5.32 -2.33 -2.54
C ALA A 71 -4.36 -1.24 -3.05
N GLU A 72 -4.87 -0.21 -3.74
CA GLU A 72 -4.10 0.97 -4.17
C GLU A 72 -3.41 1.69 -3.00
N ARG A 73 -4.11 1.81 -1.86
CA ARG A 73 -3.52 2.39 -0.63
C ARG A 73 -2.30 1.60 -0.19
N TYR A 74 -2.42 0.28 -0.12
CA TYR A 74 -1.29 -0.59 0.25
C TYR A 74 -0.17 -0.57 -0.80
N GLY A 75 -0.52 -0.62 -2.08
CA GLY A 75 0.46 -0.54 -3.17
C GLY A 75 1.30 0.73 -3.10
N ALA A 76 0.68 1.88 -2.81
CA ALA A 76 1.40 3.13 -2.63
C ALA A 76 2.37 3.11 -1.43
N GLU A 77 2.01 2.45 -0.33
CA GLU A 77 2.89 2.29 0.83
C GLU A 77 4.08 1.36 0.52
N ILE A 78 3.84 0.23 -0.13
CA ILE A 78 4.88 -0.71 -0.57
C ILE A 78 5.82 -0.04 -1.57
N GLU A 79 5.29 0.72 -2.52
CA GLU A 79 6.10 1.46 -3.49
C GLU A 79 7.00 2.48 -2.78
N ALA A 80 6.46 3.23 -1.81
CA ALA A 80 7.23 4.18 -1.03
C ALA A 80 8.36 3.50 -0.23
N ILE A 81 8.10 2.33 0.35
CA ILE A 81 9.12 1.51 1.02
C ILE A 81 10.22 1.14 0.03
N ALA A 82 9.86 0.63 -1.14
CA ALA A 82 10.79 0.20 -2.16
C ALA A 82 11.69 1.35 -2.67
N GLN A 83 11.09 2.51 -2.95
CA GLN A 83 11.83 3.72 -3.33
C GLN A 83 12.77 4.20 -2.21
N SER A 84 12.34 4.10 -0.95
CA SER A 84 13.17 4.48 0.20
C SER A 84 14.38 3.55 0.38
N ASN A 85 14.21 2.25 0.11
CA ASN A 85 15.28 1.26 0.17
C ASN A 85 16.38 1.53 -0.87
N VAL A 86 15.99 1.83 -2.11
CA VAL A 86 16.95 2.20 -3.17
C VAL A 86 17.77 3.43 -2.76
N ARG A 87 17.10 4.47 -2.24
CA ARG A 87 17.78 5.69 -1.78
C ARG A 87 18.72 5.41 -0.60
N ARG A 88 18.29 4.59 0.36
CA ARG A 88 19.09 4.25 1.56
C ARG A 88 20.36 3.50 1.18
N GLN A 89 20.26 2.50 0.31
CA GLN A 89 21.43 1.73 -0.14
C GLN A 89 22.38 2.57 -1.00
N ALA A 90 21.86 3.50 -1.82
CA ALA A 90 22.73 4.43 -2.56
C ALA A 90 23.50 5.37 -1.63
N ALA A 91 22.88 5.82 -0.52
CA ALA A 91 23.50 6.72 0.44
C ALA A 91 24.47 6.03 1.41
N ALA A 92 24.18 4.78 1.77
CA ALA A 92 25.00 3.95 2.65
C ALA A 92 25.04 2.52 2.08
N PRO A 93 25.96 2.26 1.14
CA PRO A 93 26.10 0.94 0.54
C PRO A 93 26.36 -0.12 1.62
N PRO A 94 25.68 -1.27 1.56
CA PRO A 94 25.93 -2.36 2.49
C PRO A 94 27.30 -2.99 2.25
N ASP A 95 27.99 -3.38 3.33
CA ASP A 95 29.31 -4.02 3.30
C ASP A 95 29.23 -5.55 3.10
N SER A 96 28.02 -6.12 3.22
CA SER A 96 27.78 -7.55 3.05
C SER A 96 26.38 -7.84 2.50
N ILE A 97 26.22 -9.02 1.89
CA ILE A 97 24.92 -9.49 1.40
C ILE A 97 23.89 -9.63 2.53
N GLU A 98 24.32 -10.02 3.74
CA GLU A 98 23.43 -10.13 4.90
C GLU A 98 22.90 -8.75 5.30
N GLN A 99 23.77 -7.74 5.35
CA GLN A 99 23.37 -6.37 5.64
C GLN A 99 22.46 -5.82 4.55
N ALA A 100 22.76 -6.09 3.28
CA ALA A 100 21.94 -5.68 2.14
C ALA A 100 20.53 -6.28 2.22
N ALA A 101 20.44 -7.60 2.43
CA ALA A 101 19.17 -8.31 2.58
C ALA A 101 18.38 -7.80 3.79
N ARG A 102 19.03 -7.60 4.94
CA ARG A 102 18.38 -7.07 6.15
C ARG A 102 17.82 -5.66 5.92
N GLN A 103 18.62 -4.75 5.36
CA GLN A 103 18.18 -3.38 5.08
C GLN A 103 17.05 -3.32 4.05
N PHE A 104 17.08 -4.24 3.07
CA PHE A 104 16.03 -4.32 2.05
C PHE A 104 14.74 -4.90 2.60
N LEU A 105 14.79 -6.05 3.29
CA LEU A 105 13.61 -6.81 3.70
C LEU A 105 12.92 -6.24 4.95
N GLN A 106 13.67 -5.70 5.91
CA GLN A 106 13.11 -5.29 7.20
C GLN A 106 11.94 -4.30 7.09
N PRO A 107 11.98 -3.26 6.23
CA PRO A 107 10.82 -2.37 6.05
C PRO A 107 9.58 -3.05 5.47
N PHE A 108 9.73 -4.01 4.55
CA PHE A 108 8.60 -4.78 4.02
C PHE A 108 8.00 -5.70 5.09
N LEU A 109 8.84 -6.37 5.89
CA LEU A 109 8.36 -7.19 7.02
C LEU A 109 7.56 -6.35 8.02
N ALA A 110 8.06 -5.16 8.39
CA ALA A 110 7.35 -4.25 9.26
C ALA A 110 6.00 -3.79 8.67
N PHE A 111 5.93 -3.60 7.35
CA PHE A 111 4.68 -3.30 6.66
C PHE A 111 3.68 -4.46 6.75
N TYR A 112 4.11 -5.69 6.47
CA TYR A 112 3.22 -6.86 6.55
C TYR A 112 2.74 -7.13 7.98
N GLU A 113 3.60 -6.92 8.98
CA GLU A 113 3.22 -7.01 10.40
C GLU A 113 2.17 -5.94 10.78
N ALA A 114 2.31 -4.71 10.28
CA ALA A 114 1.37 -3.63 10.56
C ALA A 114 0.06 -3.75 9.77
N ASN A 115 0.09 -4.39 8.59
CA ASN A 115 -1.02 -4.45 7.65
C ASN A 115 -1.37 -5.91 7.26
N PRO A 116 -1.76 -6.79 8.19
CA PRO A 116 -2.07 -8.19 7.86
C PRO A 116 -3.24 -8.34 6.86
N ALA A 117 -4.12 -7.34 6.77
CA ALA A 117 -5.21 -7.32 5.79
C ALA A 117 -4.69 -7.24 4.34
N TYR A 118 -3.46 -6.74 4.15
CA TYR A 118 -2.75 -6.79 2.88
C TYR A 118 -2.62 -8.23 2.38
N VAL A 119 -2.09 -9.13 3.22
CA VAL A 119 -1.82 -10.52 2.87
C VAL A 119 -3.11 -11.23 2.47
N VAL A 120 -4.17 -11.06 3.25
CA VAL A 120 -5.49 -11.65 2.94
C VAL A 120 -6.05 -11.14 1.62
N LEU A 121 -5.84 -9.86 1.30
CA LEU A 121 -6.32 -9.27 0.06
C LEU A 121 -5.46 -9.70 -1.15
N ALA A 122 -4.14 -9.81 -0.98
CA ALA A 122 -3.20 -10.31 -1.98
C ALA A 122 -3.47 -11.79 -2.33
N GLU A 123 -3.70 -12.64 -1.33
CA GLU A 123 -4.07 -14.07 -1.51
C GLU A 123 -5.42 -14.26 -2.22
N ALA A 124 -6.32 -13.29 -2.10
CA ALA A 124 -7.62 -13.30 -2.72
C ALA A 124 -7.66 -12.56 -4.06
N SER A 125 -6.54 -11.98 -4.50
CA SER A 125 -6.48 -11.03 -5.61
C SER A 125 -7.09 -11.56 -6.90
N ASP A 126 -6.68 -12.76 -7.34
CA ASP A 126 -7.22 -13.44 -8.52
C ASP A 126 -8.74 -13.61 -8.46
N ARG A 127 -9.29 -13.87 -7.27
CA ARG A 127 -10.73 -14.11 -7.09
C ARG A 127 -11.52 -12.81 -6.92
N VAL A 128 -10.92 -11.80 -6.30
CA VAL A 128 -11.55 -10.52 -5.97
C VAL A 128 -11.49 -9.54 -7.14
N PHE A 129 -10.41 -9.58 -7.91
CA PHE A 129 -10.12 -8.66 -9.01
C PHE A 129 -10.14 -9.31 -10.40
N ALA A 130 -10.60 -10.57 -10.52
CA ALA A 130 -10.82 -11.22 -11.81
C ALA A 130 -11.61 -10.31 -12.76
N GLY A 131 -10.93 -9.78 -13.80
CA GLY A 131 -11.52 -8.89 -14.80
C GLY A 131 -11.69 -7.42 -14.38
N ALA A 132 -11.28 -7.02 -13.17
CA ALA A 132 -11.32 -5.63 -12.69
C ALA A 132 -10.04 -4.83 -13.02
N GLY A 133 -8.98 -5.50 -13.51
CA GLY A 133 -7.75 -4.86 -13.99
C GLY A 133 -6.81 -4.36 -12.89
N TYR A 134 -7.10 -4.66 -11.62
CA TYR A 134 -6.16 -4.44 -10.52
C TYR A 134 -5.34 -5.72 -10.33
N ASP A 135 -4.06 -5.64 -10.65
CA ASP A 135 -3.05 -6.65 -10.39
C ASP A 135 -2.20 -6.16 -9.22
N PHE A 136 -2.08 -6.97 -8.16
CA PHE A 136 -1.17 -6.61 -7.07
C PHE A 136 0.27 -6.54 -7.55
N GLY A 137 0.63 -7.19 -8.66
CA GLY A 137 1.84 -6.92 -9.45
C GLY A 137 3.14 -6.86 -8.65
N GLU A 138 3.16 -7.38 -7.42
CA GLU A 138 4.24 -7.18 -6.46
C GLU A 138 5.53 -7.85 -6.92
N ASP A 139 5.38 -8.93 -7.68
CA ASP A 139 6.48 -9.82 -8.02
C ASP A 139 7.52 -9.16 -8.93
N ASP A 140 7.14 -8.20 -9.80
CA ASP A 140 8.09 -7.63 -10.75
C ASP A 140 8.93 -6.50 -10.14
N GLN A 141 8.32 -5.57 -9.40
CA GLN A 141 9.04 -4.39 -8.91
C GLN A 141 9.82 -4.66 -7.63
N VAL A 142 9.26 -5.43 -6.68
CA VAL A 142 10.00 -5.81 -5.47
C VAL A 142 11.17 -6.73 -5.83
N ALA A 143 10.98 -7.70 -6.72
CA ALA A 143 12.07 -8.55 -7.18
C ALA A 143 13.11 -7.78 -8.00
N LEU A 144 12.70 -6.80 -8.83
CA LEU A 144 13.65 -5.93 -9.54
C LEU A 144 14.47 -5.10 -8.56
N ASN A 145 13.85 -4.51 -7.55
CA ASN A 145 14.53 -3.73 -6.53
C ASN A 145 15.45 -4.60 -5.68
N MET A 146 15.04 -5.84 -5.36
CA MET A 146 15.88 -6.80 -4.64
C MET A 146 17.08 -7.23 -5.49
N ARG A 147 16.86 -7.49 -6.79
CA ARG A 147 17.93 -7.80 -7.73
C ARG A 147 18.95 -6.65 -7.81
N GLN A 148 18.48 -5.41 -7.88
CA GLN A 148 19.35 -4.24 -7.90
C GLN A 148 20.14 -4.10 -6.59
N ALA A 149 19.49 -4.29 -5.44
CA ALA A 149 20.14 -4.27 -4.13
C ALA A 149 21.26 -5.34 -4.00
N LEU A 150 21.04 -6.51 -4.59
CA LEU A 150 21.97 -7.63 -4.51
C LEU A 150 23.02 -7.62 -5.64
N GLN A 151 22.81 -6.82 -6.69
CA GLN A 151 23.68 -6.79 -7.89
C GLN A 151 25.17 -6.60 -7.57
N PRO A 152 25.59 -5.71 -6.66
CA PRO A 152 27.02 -5.52 -6.35
C PRO A 152 27.69 -6.80 -5.84
N PHE A 153 26.96 -7.65 -5.10
CA PHE A 153 27.48 -8.88 -4.52
C PHE A 153 27.51 -10.06 -5.51
N VAL A 154 26.58 -10.06 -6.48
CA VAL A 154 26.56 -11.04 -7.57
C VAL A 154 27.74 -10.80 -8.53
N ALA A 155 28.08 -9.54 -8.80
CA ALA A 155 29.20 -9.20 -9.69
C ALA A 155 30.57 -9.58 -9.09
N SER A 156 30.76 -9.43 -7.77
CA SER A 156 31.99 -9.82 -7.07
C SER A 156 32.24 -11.34 -7.02
N ALA A 157 31.19 -12.16 -7.09
CA ALA A 157 31.32 -13.62 -7.09
C ALA A 157 32.00 -14.16 -8.37
N HIS A 158 31.95 -13.40 -9.48
CA HIS A 158 32.53 -13.80 -10.77
C HIS A 158 33.99 -13.36 -10.97
N GLN A 159 34.56 -12.53 -10.08
CA GLN A 159 35.95 -12.04 -10.19
C GLN A 159 36.96 -12.83 -9.36
N THR A 160 36.54 -13.88 -8.63
CA THR A 160 37.42 -14.68 -7.75
C THR A 160 37.79 -16.05 -8.36
N ARG A 161 37.96 -16.14 -9.68
CA ARG A 161 38.43 -17.36 -10.35
C ARG A 161 39.65 -17.12 -11.22
#